data_AF-A0A6B3EPE5-F1
#
_entry.id   AF-A0A6B3EPE5-F1
#
_cell.length_a   1.000
_cell.length_b   1.000
_cell.length_c   1.000
_cell.angle_alpha   90.00
_cell.angle_beta   90.00
_cell.angle_gamma   90.00
#
_symmetry.space_group_name_H-M   'P 1'
#
loop_
_entity.id
_entity.type
_entity.pdbx_description
1 polymer ?
#
loop_
_entity_poly.entity_id
_entity_poly.type
_entity_poly.pdbx_seq_one_letter_code
_entity_poly.pdbx_strand_id
1 'polypeptide(L)'
;RSLVRGLPAPLRGLRRPAFVAGRRVLARVRSGTTDVTRVLGVPLNARWMRENLAHDSRDDLAAIHAPVLAVTGAKDVQVSPADLD
;
A
#
# COMPACT_ATOMS: atom_id res chain seq x y z
N ARG A 1 7.18 14.15 4.52
CA ARG A 1 8.65 14.02 4.78
C ARG A 1 9.01 12.53 4.70
N SER A 2 9.98 12.11 3.88
CA SER A 2 10.27 10.68 3.66
C SER A 2 10.85 10.02 4.92
N LEU A 3 10.24 8.89 5.35
CA LEU A 3 10.75 8.01 6.43
C LEU A 3 12.24 7.67 6.26
N VAL A 4 12.70 7.62 5.01
CA VAL A 4 14.09 7.30 4.66
C VAL A 4 15.08 8.33 5.21
N ARG A 5 14.71 9.59 5.37
CA ARG A 5 15.60 10.60 5.98
C ARG A 5 15.92 10.29 7.44
N GLY A 6 15.02 9.61 8.15
CA GLY A 6 15.21 9.19 9.53
C GLY A 6 16.07 7.92 9.69
N LEU A 7 16.35 7.20 8.60
CA LEU A 7 17.16 5.99 8.67
C LEU A 7 18.66 6.31 8.86
N PRO A 8 19.42 5.44 9.54
CA PRO A 8 20.89 5.45 9.53
C PRO A 8 21.44 5.47 8.10
N ALA A 9 22.56 6.19 7.89
CA ALA A 9 23.19 6.37 6.58
C ALA A 9 23.30 5.09 5.71
N PRO A 10 23.75 3.92 6.23
CA PRO A 10 23.85 2.72 5.41
C PRO A 10 22.48 2.22 4.91
N LEU A 11 21.43 2.37 5.72
CA LEU A 11 20.07 1.92 5.36
C LEU A 11 19.39 2.84 4.35
N ARG A 12 19.79 4.11 4.25
CA ARG A 12 19.27 5.04 3.22
C ARG A 12 19.57 4.55 1.80
N GLY A 13 20.73 3.91 1.61
CA GLY A 13 21.14 3.32 0.33
C GLY A 13 20.23 2.17 -0.12
N LEU A 14 19.57 1.49 0.81
CA LEU A 14 18.69 0.34 0.52
C LEU A 14 17.29 0.74 0.05
N ARG A 15 16.94 2.04 -0.01
CA ARG A 15 15.61 2.49 -0.43
C ARG A 15 15.21 1.94 -1.80
N ARG A 16 16.08 2.09 -2.80
CA ARG A 16 15.80 1.65 -4.17
C ARG A 16 15.64 0.13 -4.29
N PRO A 17 16.58 -0.70 -3.79
CA PRO A 17 16.41 -2.14 -3.89
C PRO A 17 15.19 -2.63 -3.12
N ALA A 18 14.89 -2.08 -1.93
CA ALA A 18 13.68 -2.42 -1.18
C ALA A 18 12.40 -2.09 -1.96
N PHE A 19 12.34 -0.92 -2.60
CA PHE A 19 11.21 -0.55 -3.45
C PHE A 19 11.02 -1.49 -4.65
N VAL A 20 12.11 -1.86 -5.32
CA VAL A 20 12.06 -2.81 -6.45
C VAL A 20 11.61 -4.20 -5.99
N ALA A 21 12.12 -4.68 -4.86
CA ALA A 21 11.69 -5.96 -4.27
C ALA A 21 10.20 -5.95 -3.94
N GLY A 22 9.70 -4.89 -3.30
CA GLY A 22 8.28 -4.71 -3.01
C GLY A 22 7.41 -4.75 -4.28
N ARG A 23 7.80 -4.05 -5.35
CA ARG A 23 7.09 -4.11 -6.64
C ARG A 23 7.02 -5.51 -7.23
N ARG A 24 8.08 -6.32 -7.09
CA ARG A 24 8.07 -7.72 -7.57
C ARG A 24 7.12 -8.60 -6.76
N VAL A 25 7.06 -8.39 -5.44
CA VAL A 25 6.10 -9.08 -4.57
C VAL A 25 4.67 -8.73 -4.98
N LEU A 26 4.35 -7.44 -5.16
CA LEU A 26 3.03 -7.00 -5.60
C LEU A 26 2.65 -7.57 -6.98
N ALA A 27 3.59 -7.56 -7.94
CA ALA A 27 3.36 -8.14 -9.26
C ALA A 27 3.04 -9.65 -9.18
N ARG A 28 3.80 -10.39 -8.35
CA ARG A 28 3.56 -11.83 -8.10
C ARG A 28 2.21 -12.07 -7.44
N VAL A 29 1.82 -11.26 -6.46
CA VAL A 29 0.52 -11.37 -5.81
C VAL A 29 -0.59 -11.13 -6.83
N ARG A 30 -0.47 -10.08 -7.66
CA ARG A 30 -1.47 -9.72 -8.67
C ARG A 30 -1.65 -10.79 -9.75
N SER A 31 -0.59 -11.45 -10.20
CA SER A 31 -0.68 -12.49 -11.23
C SER A 31 -0.96 -13.90 -10.72
N GLY A 32 -0.81 -14.14 -9.42
CA GLY A 32 -1.03 -15.45 -8.80
C GLY A 32 -2.51 -15.75 -8.57
N THR A 33 -2.84 -17.04 -8.46
CA THR A 33 -4.20 -17.53 -8.18
C THR A 33 -4.35 -18.16 -6.80
N THR A 34 -3.25 -18.51 -6.13
CA THR A 34 -3.30 -19.11 -4.78
C THR A 34 -3.75 -18.10 -3.73
N ASP A 35 -4.39 -18.59 -2.68
CA ASP A 35 -4.88 -17.74 -1.58
C ASP A 35 -3.76 -17.31 -0.63
N VAL A 36 -2.70 -18.11 -0.56
CA VAL A 36 -1.49 -17.82 0.23
C VAL A 36 -0.27 -17.85 -0.68
N THR A 37 0.66 -16.91 -0.49
CA THR A 37 2.00 -16.95 -1.07
C THR A 37 3.04 -16.76 0.04
N ARG A 38 4.23 -17.35 -0.10
CA ARG A 38 5.33 -17.09 0.84
C ARG A 38 6.27 -16.01 0.29
N VAL A 39 6.56 -15.01 1.11
CA VAL A 39 7.52 -13.93 0.84
C VAL A 39 8.57 -13.96 1.93
N LEU A 40 9.84 -14.18 1.56
CA LEU A 40 10.94 -14.34 2.53
C LEU A 40 10.62 -15.40 3.61
N GLY A 41 10.00 -16.51 3.21
CA GLY A 41 9.61 -17.60 4.11
C GLY A 41 8.32 -17.36 4.90
N VAL A 42 7.83 -16.12 4.98
CA VAL A 42 6.62 -15.75 5.75
C VAL A 42 5.37 -15.86 4.87
N PRO A 43 4.26 -16.46 5.36
CA PRO A 43 3.01 -16.49 4.60
C PRO A 43 2.38 -15.10 4.49
N LEU A 44 1.86 -14.81 3.30
CA LEU A 44 1.10 -13.61 2.97
C LEU A 44 -0.27 -14.05 2.44
N ASN A 45 -1.34 -13.41 2.93
CA ASN A 45 -2.70 -13.60 2.41
C ASN A 45 -2.78 -12.95 1.01
N ALA A 46 -2.53 -13.76 -0.02
CA ALA A 46 -2.45 -13.31 -1.39
C ALA A 46 -3.83 -12.98 -1.96
N ARG A 47 -4.87 -13.73 -1.55
CA ARG A 47 -6.24 -13.45 -1.97
C ARG A 47 -6.71 -12.08 -1.51
N TRP A 48 -6.62 -11.81 -0.21
CA TRP A 48 -7.00 -10.51 0.35
C TRP A 48 -6.22 -9.37 -0.30
N MET A 49 -4.91 -9.54 -0.50
CA MET A 49 -4.11 -8.49 -1.12
C MET A 49 -4.46 -8.27 -2.59
N ARG A 50 -4.84 -9.31 -3.35
CA ARG A 50 -5.36 -9.12 -4.71
C ARG A 50 -6.68 -8.35 -4.71
N GLU A 51 -7.62 -8.73 -3.85
CA GLU A 51 -8.93 -8.07 -3.73
C GLU A 51 -8.76 -6.60 -3.33
N ASN A 52 -7.93 -6.32 -2.32
CA ASN A 52 -7.63 -4.95 -1.88
C ASN A 52 -6.95 -4.09 -2.96
N LEU A 53 -6.09 -4.68 -3.80
CA LEU A 53 -5.44 -3.97 -4.91
C LEU A 53 -6.36 -3.71 -6.12
N ALA A 54 -7.47 -4.42 -6.22
CA ALA A 54 -8.42 -4.31 -7.33
C ALA A 54 -9.64 -3.44 -6.98
N HIS A 55 -9.95 -3.33 -5.69
CA HIS A 55 -11.11 -2.60 -5.20
C HIS A 55 -10.90 -1.08 -5.21
N ASP A 56 -11.82 -0.33 -5.82
CA ASP A 56 -11.87 1.13 -5.73
C ASP A 56 -12.96 1.52 -4.72
N SER A 57 -12.56 2.11 -3.60
CA SER A 57 -13.48 2.50 -2.52
C SER A 57 -14.30 3.76 -2.83
N ARG A 58 -14.06 4.47 -3.94
CA ARG A 58 -14.83 5.68 -4.28
C ARG A 58 -16.31 5.39 -4.47
N ASP A 59 -16.64 4.26 -5.07
CA ASP A 59 -18.03 3.85 -5.29
C ASP A 59 -18.77 3.61 -3.95
N ASP A 60 -18.09 2.96 -2.99
CA ASP A 60 -18.63 2.74 -1.65
C ASP A 60 -18.85 4.07 -0.90
N LEU A 61 -17.90 4.99 -1.01
CA LEU A 61 -17.97 6.30 -0.36
C LEU A 61 -19.09 7.16 -0.97
N ALA A 62 -19.30 7.09 -2.29
CA ALA A 62 -20.38 7.81 -2.98
C ALA A 62 -21.78 7.32 -2.57
N ALA A 63 -21.90 6.07 -2.10
CA ALA A 63 -23.16 5.50 -1.62
C ALA A 63 -23.53 5.93 -0.18
N ILE A 64 -22.66 6.67 0.52
CA ILE A 64 -22.94 7.10 1.90
C ILE A 64 -23.97 8.25 1.90
N HIS A 65 -25.08 8.06 2.61
CA HIS A 65 -26.13 9.08 2.79
C HIS A 65 -26.06 9.84 4.12
N ALA A 66 -25.17 9.44 5.02
CA ALA A 66 -24.94 10.13 6.29
C ALA A 66 -23.89 11.25 6.13
N PRO A 67 -23.88 12.28 7.00
CA PRO A 67 -22.81 13.26 7.02
C PRO A 67 -21.43 12.62 7.20
N VAL A 68 -20.46 12.99 6.36
CA VAL A 68 -19.08 12.46 6.37
C VAL A 68 -18.09 13.56 6.75
N LEU A 69 -17.18 13.26 7.68
CA LEU A 69 -16.01 14.08 7.99
C LEU A 69 -14.75 13.36 7.46
N ALA A 70 -14.17 13.88 6.38
CA ALA A 70 -12.89 13.41 5.89
C ALA A 70 -11.75 13.97 6.74
N VAL A 71 -10.91 13.08 7.30
CA VAL A 71 -9.73 13.46 8.09
C VAL A 71 -8.49 12.95 7.38
N THR A 72 -7.59 13.87 7.03
CA THR A 72 -6.28 13.55 6.43
C THR A 72 -5.16 14.33 7.13
N GLY A 73 -3.91 14.04 6.78
CA GLY A 73 -2.75 14.69 7.36
C GLY A 73 -1.70 15.10 6.32
N ALA A 74 -1.17 16.32 6.46
CA ALA A 74 -0.07 16.83 5.62
C ALA A 74 1.24 16.00 5.70
N LYS A 75 1.31 15.04 6.63
CA LYS A 75 2.46 14.16 6.83
C LYS A 75 2.15 12.70 6.55
N ASP A 76 0.95 12.38 6.03
CA ASP A 76 0.64 11.04 5.58
C ASP A 76 1.63 10.63 4.47
N VAL A 77 2.16 9.41 4.58
CA VAL A 77 3.13 8.85 3.65
C VAL A 77 2.53 7.78 2.75
N GLN A 78 1.30 7.36 3.04
CA GLN A 78 0.57 6.33 2.33
C GLN A 78 -0.34 6.94 1.25
N VAL A 79 -1.04 8.03 1.57
CA VAL A 79 -2.00 8.71 0.70
C VAL A 79 -1.73 10.21 0.68
N SER A 80 -1.98 10.88 -0.45
CA SER A 80 -1.81 12.34 -0.53
C SER A 80 -3.01 13.02 0.13
N PRO A 81 -2.81 14.06 0.97
CA PRO A 81 -3.93 14.82 1.50
C PRO A 81 -4.72 15.57 0.42
N ALA A 82 -4.15 15.75 -0.78
CA ALA A 82 -4.82 16.32 -1.93
C ALA A 82 -5.79 15.35 -2.64
N ASP A 83 -5.82 14.07 -2.23
CA ASP A 83 -6.73 13.07 -2.82
C ASP A 83 -8.18 13.21 -2.31
N LEU A 84 -8.48 14.26 -1.52
CA LEU A 84 -9.82 14.57 -0.99
C LEU A 84 -10.67 15.43 -1.94
N ASP A 85 -10.05 16.07 -2.94
CA ASP A 85 -10.69 16.96 -3.92
C ASP A 85 -10.68 16.31 -5.32
#